data_AF-A0A5E4ZB30-F1
#
_entry.id   AF-A0A5E4ZB30-F1
#
_cell.length_a   1.000
_cell.length_b   1.000
_cell.length_c   1.000
_cell.angle_alpha   90.00
_cell.angle_beta   90.00
_cell.angle_gamma   90.00
#
_symmetry.space_group_name_H-M   'P 1'
#
loop_
_entity.id
_entity.type
_entity.pdbx_description
1 polymer ?
#
loop_
_entity_poly.entity_id
_entity_poly.type
_entity_poly.pdbx_seq_one_letter_code
_entity_poly.pdbx_strand_id
1 'polypeptide(L)'
;MDNEYEDDDAVRYYEDPSVFESDAMRTLHQEQFDKFVEFRIRGISSNVAFAKAFPRYSRPGDLRNAMERVTYLESTDWYIDEFEKRLAAKTAQELWPVNTAINRLLQRVEDPAEKGSTRVLAIKELNVLTGITVEEGGQTKAGRSLEDFYTQFAGAPGSDSVRH
;
A
#
# COMPACT_ATOMS: atom_id res chain seq x y z
N MET A 1 -39.80 32.78 28.48
CA MET A 1 -39.36 31.44 28.02
C MET A 1 -37.92 31.63 27.63
N ASP A 2 -37.07 31.63 28.66
CA ASP A 2 -35.64 31.72 28.54
C ASP A 2 -35.17 30.39 27.94
N ASN A 3 -34.65 30.47 26.73
CA ASN A 3 -34.05 29.32 26.07
C ASN A 3 -32.64 29.21 26.64
N GLU A 4 -32.54 28.64 27.84
CA GLU A 4 -31.29 28.05 28.35
C GLU A 4 -30.92 26.93 27.38
N TYR A 5 -30.15 27.29 26.36
CA TYR A 5 -29.25 26.34 25.74
C TYR A 5 -28.19 26.03 26.80
N GLU A 6 -28.47 25.03 27.63
CA GLU A 6 -27.45 24.26 28.32
C GLU A 6 -26.50 23.74 27.23
N ASP A 7 -25.45 24.52 26.99
CA ASP A 7 -24.27 24.21 26.18
C ASP A 7 -23.40 23.21 26.97
N ASP A 8 -24.04 22.19 27.53
CA ASP A 8 -23.39 21.13 28.28
C ASP A 8 -22.82 20.12 27.27
N ASP A 9 -21.49 20.01 27.31
CA ASP A 9 -20.66 18.99 26.67
C ASP A 9 -20.32 19.11 25.19
N ALA A 10 -20.46 20.30 24.60
CA ALA A 10 -19.56 20.72 23.53
C ALA A 10 -18.17 21.07 24.12
N VAL A 11 -17.54 20.12 24.83
CA VAL A 11 -16.11 20.12 25.20
C VAL A 11 -15.33 19.99 23.89
N ARG A 12 -15.31 21.09 23.16
CA ARG A 12 -14.71 21.32 21.85
C ARG A 12 -13.23 21.63 22.05
N TYR A 13 -12.57 20.85 22.90
CA TYR A 13 -11.11 20.76 22.89
C TYR A 13 -10.75 19.91 21.69
N TYR A 14 -10.49 20.60 20.57
CA TYR A 14 -9.45 20.13 19.68
C TYR A 14 -8.24 19.92 20.58
N GLU A 15 -7.97 18.67 20.95
CA GLU A 15 -6.74 18.34 21.66
C GLU A 15 -5.61 18.97 20.84
N ASP A 16 -4.85 19.85 21.50
CA ASP A 16 -3.69 20.54 20.97
C ASP A 16 -2.86 19.53 20.16
N PRO A 17 -2.59 19.75 18.87
CA PRO A 17 -1.85 18.81 18.05
C PRO A 17 -0.54 18.31 18.68
N SER A 18 0.10 19.13 19.53
CA SER A 18 1.33 18.78 20.24
C SER A 18 1.19 17.58 21.17
N VAL A 19 -0.02 17.21 21.62
CA VAL A 19 -0.22 16.03 22.50
C VAL A 19 0.26 14.74 21.86
N PHE A 20 0.32 14.68 20.53
CA PHE A 20 0.83 13.53 19.78
C PHE A 20 2.35 13.35 19.89
N GLU A 21 3.09 14.35 20.39
CA GLU A 21 4.49 14.18 20.79
C GLU A 21 4.65 13.46 22.13
N SER A 22 3.59 13.45 22.95
CA SER A 22 3.71 13.00 24.34
C SER A 22 3.70 11.47 24.49
N ASP A 23 4.58 10.98 25.37
CA ASP A 23 4.59 9.56 25.76
C ASP A 23 3.26 9.11 26.37
N ALA A 24 2.58 10.00 27.11
CA ALA A 24 1.28 9.69 27.73
C ALA A 24 0.20 9.39 26.67
N MET A 25 0.14 10.21 25.61
CA MET A 25 -0.77 9.99 24.48
C MET A 25 -0.46 8.67 23.78
N ARG A 26 0.82 8.37 23.56
CA ARG A 26 1.25 7.10 22.97
C ARG A 26 0.86 5.91 23.84
N THR A 27 1.10 5.96 25.15
CA THR A 27 0.75 4.86 26.06
C THR A 27 -0.76 4.61 26.10
N LEU A 28 -1.58 5.67 26.09
CA LEU A 28 -3.03 5.54 26.08
C LEU A 28 -3.57 4.99 24.74
N HIS A 29 -2.91 5.31 23.63
CA HIS A 29 -3.37 5.01 22.28
C HIS A 29 -2.40 4.11 21.48
N GLN A 30 -1.70 3.20 22.16
CA GLN A 30 -0.63 2.41 21.56
C GLN A 30 -1.07 1.68 20.29
N GLU A 31 -2.27 1.08 20.29
CA GLU A 31 -2.79 0.36 19.13
C GLU A 31 -2.97 1.29 17.91
N GLN A 32 -3.39 2.54 18.11
CA GLN A 32 -3.57 3.51 17.03
C GLN A 32 -2.21 3.97 16.49
N PHE A 33 -1.24 4.23 17.36
CA PHE A 33 0.12 4.56 16.97
C PHE A 33 0.76 3.40 16.17
N ASP A 34 0.58 2.16 16.60
CA ASP A 34 1.07 0.97 15.89
C ASP A 34 0.42 0.83 14.50
N LYS A 35 -0.90 1.04 14.41
CA LYS A 35 -1.62 1.05 13.13
C LYS A 35 -1.14 2.15 12.20
N PHE A 36 -0.87 3.33 12.74
CA PHE A 36 -0.34 4.44 11.96
C PHE A 36 1.00 4.06 11.33
N VAL A 37 1.96 3.57 12.12
CA VAL A 37 3.27 3.10 11.62
C VAL A 37 3.09 2.01 10.55
N GLU A 38 2.24 1.01 10.78
CA GLU A 38 1.97 -0.05 9.81
C GLU A 38 1.41 0.50 8.49
N PHE A 39 0.49 1.47 8.53
CA PHE A 39 -0.01 2.12 7.31
C PHE A 39 1.07 2.91 6.58
N ARG A 40 1.95 3.59 7.31
CA ARG A 40 3.08 4.32 6.71
C ARG A 40 4.06 3.38 6.04
N ILE A 41 4.39 2.25 6.66
CA ILE A 41 5.26 1.21 6.08
C ILE A 41 4.66 0.64 4.79
N ARG A 42 3.34 0.50 4.71
CA ARG A 42 2.61 0.11 3.49
C ARG A 42 2.52 1.21 2.43
N GLY A 43 3.20 2.34 2.63
CA GLY A 43 3.24 3.46 1.69
C GLY A 43 1.94 4.29 1.64
N ILE A 44 1.05 4.17 2.63
CA ILE A 44 -0.13 5.03 2.72
C ILE A 44 0.31 6.43 3.13
N SER A 45 -0.20 7.47 2.45
CA SER A 45 0.13 8.87 2.76
C SER A 45 -0.22 9.22 4.20
N SER A 46 0.58 10.08 4.85
CA SER A 46 0.48 10.34 6.29
C SER A 46 -0.92 10.80 6.72
N ASN A 47 -1.55 11.71 5.97
CA ASN A 47 -2.90 12.17 6.29
C ASN A 47 -3.95 11.06 6.22
N VAL A 48 -3.85 10.15 5.23
CA VAL A 48 -4.78 9.04 5.08
C VAL A 48 -4.51 7.96 6.13
N ALA A 49 -3.24 7.69 6.43
CA ALA A 49 -2.84 6.78 7.50
C ALA A 49 -3.35 7.28 8.86
N PHE A 50 -3.19 8.58 9.14
CA PHE A 50 -3.68 9.22 10.35
C PHE A 50 -5.20 9.15 10.45
N ALA A 51 -5.92 9.47 9.37
CA ALA A 51 -7.38 9.38 9.33
C ALA A 51 -7.89 7.97 9.62
N LYS A 52 -7.17 6.94 9.17
CA LYS A 52 -7.53 5.54 9.42
C LYS A 52 -7.17 5.07 10.83
N ALA A 53 -6.02 5.49 11.35
CA ALA A 53 -5.55 5.08 12.67
C ALA A 53 -6.24 5.84 13.81
N PHE A 54 -6.57 7.12 13.58
CA PHE A 54 -7.11 8.06 14.54
C PHE A 54 -8.41 8.71 14.02
N PRO A 55 -9.48 7.92 13.77
CA PRO A 55 -10.72 8.43 13.17
C PRO A 55 -11.41 9.49 14.03
N ARG A 56 -11.31 9.38 15.37
CA ARG A 56 -11.86 10.37 16.31
C ARG A 56 -11.21 11.76 16.14
N TYR A 57 -9.95 11.78 15.73
CA TYR A 57 -9.12 12.98 15.53
C TYR A 57 -9.09 13.45 14.08
N SER A 58 -9.89 12.85 13.20
CA SER A 58 -9.83 13.05 11.75
C SER A 58 -11.22 13.32 11.16
N ARG A 59 -11.90 14.34 11.69
CA ARG A 59 -13.24 14.72 11.22
C ARG A 59 -13.16 15.39 9.83
N PRO A 60 -14.16 15.16 8.96
CA PRO A 60 -14.27 15.87 7.69
C PRO A 60 -14.30 17.40 7.93
N GLY A 61 -13.39 18.14 7.27
CA GLY A 61 -13.26 19.59 7.41
C GLY A 61 -12.13 20.08 8.32
N ASP A 62 -11.49 19.19 9.07
CA ASP A 62 -10.37 19.52 9.97
C ASP A 62 -9.01 19.05 9.42
N LEU A 63 -8.75 19.36 8.14
CA LEU A 63 -7.53 18.90 7.45
C LEU A 63 -6.26 19.55 8.00
N ARG A 64 -6.36 20.80 8.49
CA ARG A 64 -5.21 21.53 9.01
C ARG A 64 -4.70 20.92 10.33
N ASN A 65 -5.59 20.63 11.29
CA ASN A 65 -5.16 20.01 12.54
C ASN A 65 -4.67 18.57 12.31
N ALA A 66 -5.20 17.85 11.32
CA ALA A 66 -4.69 16.52 10.98
C ALA A 66 -3.23 16.57 10.49
N MET A 67 -2.88 17.57 9.66
CA MET A 67 -1.50 17.76 9.21
C MET A 67 -0.55 18.14 10.34
N GLU A 68 -0.98 19.04 11.23
CA GLU A 68 -0.19 19.44 12.40
C GLU A 68 0.04 18.24 13.34
N ARG A 69 -1.00 17.45 13.63
CA ARG A 69 -0.90 16.20 14.44
C ARG A 69 0.05 15.18 13.84
N VAL A 70 -0.02 14.99 12.52
CA VAL A 70 0.92 14.12 11.79
C VAL A 70 2.34 14.62 11.96
N THR A 71 2.56 15.93 11.84
CA THR A 71 3.89 16.53 11.95
C THR A 71 4.47 16.26 13.33
N TYR A 72 3.71 16.51 14.39
CA TYR A 72 4.08 16.24 15.77
C TYR A 72 4.34 14.75 16.04
N LEU A 73 3.51 13.85 15.51
CA LEU A 73 3.72 12.41 15.66
C LEU A 73 5.01 11.97 14.96
N GLU A 74 5.16 12.34 13.68
CA GLU A 74 6.28 11.90 12.83
C GLU A 74 7.62 12.55 13.22
N SER A 75 7.62 13.63 14.02
CA SER A 75 8.84 14.27 14.55
C SER A 75 9.39 13.61 15.82
N THR A 76 8.67 12.66 16.42
CA THR A 76 9.14 11.98 17.64
C THR A 76 10.24 10.97 17.35
N ASP A 77 11.27 10.91 18.20
CA ASP A 77 12.33 9.89 18.14
C ASP A 77 11.73 8.48 18.16
N TRP A 78 10.69 8.26 18.97
CA TRP A 78 9.97 6.99 19.02
C TRP A 78 9.41 6.58 17.65
N TYR A 79 8.79 7.51 16.93
CA TYR A 79 8.21 7.19 15.63
C TYR A 79 9.30 6.84 14.62
N ILE A 80 10.37 7.64 14.58
CA ILE A 80 11.52 7.43 13.69
C ILE A 80 12.11 6.03 13.94
N ASP A 81 12.44 5.73 15.20
CA ASP A 81 13.03 4.44 15.58
C ASP A 81 12.11 3.26 15.28
N GLU A 82 10.83 3.36 15.65
CA GLU A 82 9.89 2.26 15.46
C GLU A 82 9.53 2.05 13.98
N PHE A 83 9.44 3.13 13.20
CA PHE A 83 9.25 3.06 11.75
C PHE A 83 10.44 2.39 11.07
N GLU A 84 11.67 2.84 11.33
CA GLU A 84 12.89 2.27 10.75
C GLU A 84 13.05 0.80 11.11
N LYS A 85 12.90 0.48 12.40
CA LYS A 85 12.97 -0.90 12.90
C LYS A 85 11.96 -1.82 12.24
N ARG A 86 10.69 -1.41 12.15
CA ARG A 86 9.64 -2.24 11.53
C ARG A 86 9.80 -2.33 10.02
N LEU A 87 10.24 -1.27 9.35
CA LEU A 87 10.51 -1.29 7.92
C LEU A 87 11.66 -2.25 7.59
N ALA A 88 12.75 -2.20 8.35
CA ALA A 88 13.91 -3.09 8.18
C ALA A 88 13.57 -4.56 8.41
N ALA A 89 12.55 -4.86 9.21
CA ALA A 89 12.07 -6.21 9.45
C ALA A 89 11.20 -6.79 8.32
N LYS A 90 10.85 -5.99 7.29
CA LYS A 90 9.98 -6.40 6.19
C LYS A 90 10.78 -6.74 4.94
N THR A 91 10.34 -7.77 4.24
CA THR A 91 10.81 -8.10 2.90
C THR A 91 10.06 -7.29 1.84
N ALA A 92 10.66 -7.15 0.65
CA ALA A 92 10.02 -6.49 -0.48
C ALA A 92 8.65 -7.12 -0.83
N GLN A 93 8.53 -8.45 -0.71
CA GLN A 93 7.29 -9.18 -0.99
C GLN A 93 6.19 -8.87 0.05
N GLU A 94 6.55 -8.61 1.31
CA GLU A 94 5.58 -8.20 2.33
C GLU A 94 5.12 -6.76 2.15
N LEU A 95 6.02 -5.87 1.72
CA LEU A 95 5.70 -4.46 1.44
C LEU A 95 4.90 -4.30 0.14
N TRP A 96 5.23 -5.11 -0.87
CA TRP A 96 4.61 -5.05 -2.18
C TRP A 96 4.26 -6.44 -2.74
N PRO A 97 3.21 -7.08 -2.19
CA PRO A 97 2.78 -8.39 -2.68
C PRO A 97 2.35 -8.34 -4.15
N VAL A 98 2.61 -9.40 -4.89
CA VAL A 98 2.19 -9.55 -6.30
C VAL A 98 0.69 -9.27 -6.48
N ASN A 99 -0.16 -9.77 -5.59
CA ASN A 99 -1.60 -9.53 -5.64
C ASN A 99 -1.96 -8.04 -5.45
N THR A 100 -1.19 -7.31 -4.64
CA THR A 100 -1.35 -5.86 -4.50
C THR A 100 -0.94 -5.15 -5.78
N ALA A 101 0.17 -5.54 -6.40
CA ALA A 101 0.59 -4.99 -7.69
C ALA A 101 -0.48 -5.19 -8.77
N ILE A 102 -1.02 -6.41 -8.88
CA ILE A 102 -2.12 -6.76 -9.79
C ILE A 102 -3.34 -5.89 -9.51
N ASN A 103 -3.78 -5.80 -8.25
CA ASN A 103 -4.96 -5.01 -7.90
C ASN A 103 -4.79 -3.52 -8.24
N ARG A 104 -3.60 -2.94 -8.03
CA ARG A 104 -3.31 -1.54 -8.38
C ARG A 104 -3.31 -1.30 -9.87
N LEU A 105 -2.82 -2.25 -10.67
CA LEU A 105 -2.87 -2.14 -12.12
C LEU A 105 -4.31 -2.27 -12.63
N LEU A 106 -5.10 -3.20 -12.09
CA LEU A 106 -6.53 -3.33 -12.42
C LEU A 106 -7.29 -2.03 -12.15
N GLN A 107 -7.04 -1.37 -11.01
CA GLN A 107 -7.65 -0.07 -10.70
C GLN A 107 -7.35 0.98 -11.78
N ARG A 108 -6.12 1.00 -12.34
CA ARG A 108 -5.76 1.92 -13.43
C ARG A 108 -6.43 1.56 -14.74
N VAL A 109 -6.58 0.27 -15.04
CA VAL A 109 -7.26 -0.20 -16.27
C VAL A 109 -8.72 0.20 -16.27
N GLU A 110 -9.39 0.07 -15.13
CA GLU A 110 -10.82 0.36 -14.96
C GLU A 110 -11.13 1.85 -14.75
N ASP A 111 -10.12 2.70 -14.49
CA ASP A 111 -10.34 4.14 -14.27
C ASP A 111 -10.67 4.85 -15.61
N PRO A 112 -11.90 5.40 -15.77
CA PRO A 112 -12.30 6.09 -16.99
C PRO A 112 -11.56 7.42 -17.20
N ALA A 113 -11.01 8.03 -16.14
CA ALA A 113 -10.24 9.27 -16.21
C ALA A 113 -8.77 9.03 -16.59
N GLU A 114 -8.30 7.78 -16.53
CA GLU A 114 -6.93 7.43 -16.84
C GLU A 114 -6.66 7.50 -18.35
N LYS A 115 -5.48 8.04 -18.71
CA LYS A 115 -5.10 8.19 -20.12
C LYS A 115 -5.03 6.83 -20.79
N GLY A 116 -5.52 6.75 -22.04
CA GLY A 116 -5.53 5.48 -22.80
C GLY A 116 -4.15 4.83 -22.91
N SER A 117 -3.07 5.63 -23.03
CA SER A 117 -1.69 5.13 -23.02
C SER A 117 -1.30 4.47 -21.69
N THR A 118 -1.66 5.06 -20.55
CA THR A 118 -1.40 4.48 -19.23
C THR A 118 -2.16 3.17 -19.05
N ARG A 119 -3.42 3.11 -19.52
CA ARG A 119 -4.22 1.88 -19.48
C ARG A 119 -3.61 0.74 -20.29
N VAL A 120 -3.16 1.03 -21.52
CA VAL A 120 -2.48 0.04 -22.35
C VAL A 120 -1.20 -0.47 -21.68
N LEU A 121 -0.41 0.40 -21.05
CA LEU A 121 0.77 -0.02 -20.30
C LEU A 121 0.39 -0.89 -19.10
N ALA A 122 -0.62 -0.50 -18.32
CA ALA A 122 -1.08 -1.30 -17.19
C ALA A 122 -1.56 -2.70 -17.60
N ILE A 123 -2.25 -2.82 -18.74
CA ILE A 123 -2.65 -4.11 -19.32
C ILE A 123 -1.43 -4.96 -19.69
N LYS A 124 -0.40 -4.37 -20.31
CA LYS A 124 0.83 -5.10 -20.65
C LYS A 124 1.53 -5.65 -19.41
N GLU A 125 1.69 -4.82 -18.39
CA GLU A 125 2.30 -5.24 -17.11
C GLU A 125 1.47 -6.34 -16.43
N LEU A 126 0.13 -6.23 -16.46
CA LEU A 126 -0.76 -7.27 -15.96
C LEU A 126 -0.57 -8.60 -16.70
N ASN A 127 -0.45 -8.57 -18.03
CA ASN A 127 -0.23 -9.76 -18.82
C ASN A 127 1.10 -10.44 -18.47
N VAL A 128 2.15 -9.66 -18.15
CA VAL A 128 3.43 -10.20 -17.68
C VAL A 128 3.28 -10.84 -16.29
N LEU A 129 2.69 -10.10 -15.33
CA LEU A 129 2.52 -10.57 -13.95
C LEU A 129 1.60 -11.80 -13.83
N THR A 130 0.65 -11.95 -14.76
CA THR A 130 -0.29 -13.09 -14.80
C THR A 130 0.18 -14.23 -15.70
N GLY A 131 1.34 -14.08 -16.36
CA GLY A 131 1.92 -15.11 -17.23
C GLY A 131 1.24 -15.25 -18.60
N ILE A 132 0.34 -14.34 -18.98
CA ILE A 132 -0.25 -14.28 -20.32
C ILE A 132 0.83 -13.97 -21.36
N THR A 133 1.80 -13.13 -21.01
CA THR A 133 2.97 -12.81 -21.84
C THR A 133 4.25 -12.95 -21.04
N VAL A 134 5.35 -13.37 -21.68
CA VAL A 134 6.68 -13.41 -21.07
C VAL A 134 7.55 -12.35 -21.74
N GLU A 135 8.21 -11.50 -20.95
CA GLU A 135 9.29 -10.66 -21.45
C GLU A 135 10.61 -11.45 -21.47
N GLU A 136 11.23 -11.54 -22.64
CA GLU A 136 12.55 -12.14 -22.81
C GLU A 136 13.43 -11.13 -23.58
N GLY A 137 14.44 -10.56 -22.91
CA GLY A 137 15.40 -9.63 -23.54
C GLY A 137 14.80 -8.31 -24.05
N GLY A 138 13.71 -7.83 -23.44
CA GLY A 138 13.01 -6.60 -23.86
C GLY A 138 12.03 -6.80 -25.01
N GLN A 139 11.73 -8.05 -25.39
CA GLN A 139 10.66 -8.40 -26.31
C GLN A 139 9.55 -9.17 -25.57
N THR A 140 8.31 -8.69 -25.70
CA THR A 140 7.12 -9.39 -25.18
C THR A 140 6.74 -10.54 -26.13
N LYS A 141 6.85 -11.78 -25.65
CA LYS A 141 6.34 -12.97 -26.35
C LYS A 141 5.04 -13.42 -25.68
N ALA A 142 4.13 -14.03 -26.44
CA ALA A 142 3.00 -14.75 -25.83
C ALA A 142 3.55 -15.82 -24.87
N GLY A 143 2.92 -15.99 -23.71
CA GLY A 143 3.37 -16.95 -22.69
C GLY A 143 3.48 -18.36 -23.26
N ARG A 144 4.48 -19.14 -22.82
CA ARG A 144 4.63 -20.53 -23.25
C ARG A 144 3.35 -21.29 -22.88
N SER A 145 2.64 -21.80 -23.88
CA SER A 145 1.46 -22.61 -23.62
C SER A 145 1.87 -23.98 -23.05
N LEU A 146 0.94 -24.71 -22.44
CA LEU A 146 1.14 -26.12 -22.09
C LEU A 146 1.55 -26.95 -23.32
N GLU A 147 1.09 -26.58 -24.52
CA GLU A 147 1.45 -27.23 -25.78
C GLU A 147 2.93 -26.99 -26.14
N ASP A 148 3.49 -25.81 -25.85
CA ASP A 148 4.92 -25.54 -26.02
C ASP A 148 5.77 -26.41 -25.09
N PHE A 149 5.30 -26.67 -23.87
CA PHE A 149 5.96 -27.59 -22.93
C PHE A 149 5.97 -29.02 -23.48
N TYR A 150 4.84 -29.52 -23.98
CA TYR A 150 4.79 -30.86 -24.59
C TYR A 150 5.61 -30.96 -25.88
N THR A 151 5.68 -29.90 -26.68
CA THR A 151 6.46 -29.89 -27.93
C THR A 151 7.98 -29.92 -27.65
N GLN A 152 8.43 -29.29 -26.57
CA GLN A 152 9.84 -29.31 -26.15
C GLN A 152 10.31 -30.70 -25.69
N PHE A 153 9.42 -31.52 -25.13
CA PHE A 153 9.74 -32.88 -24.66
C PHE A 153 9.29 -34.00 -25.61
N ALA A 154 8.41 -33.72 -26.57
CA ALA A 154 8.03 -34.68 -27.63
C ALA A 154 9.06 -34.78 -28.77
N GLY A 155 10.06 -33.89 -28.81
CA GLY A 155 11.08 -33.80 -29.85
C GLY A 155 12.39 -34.54 -29.60
N ALA A 156 12.47 -35.46 -28.64
CA ALA A 156 13.63 -36.35 -28.48
C ALA A 156 13.37 -37.72 -29.10
N PRO A 157 13.52 -37.91 -30.43
CA PRO A 157 13.60 -39.24 -30.99
C PRO A 157 14.97 -39.81 -30.64
N GLY A 158 14.96 -40.91 -29.88
CA GLY A 158 16.08 -41.83 -29.92
C GLY A 158 16.27 -42.34 -31.34
N SER A 159 17.48 -42.25 -31.87
CA SER A 159 17.95 -43.09 -32.95
C SER A 159 19.30 -43.69 -32.58
N ASP A 160 19.23 -44.98 -32.24
CA ASP A 160 20.33 -45.93 -32.26
C ASP A 160 21.11 -45.89 -33.58
N SER A 161 22.43 -46.10 -33.50
CA SER A 161 23.21 -47.08 -34.29
C SER A 161 24.65 -46.59 -34.58
N VAL A 162 25.60 -47.09 -33.78
CA VAL A 162 27.00 -47.19 -34.23
C VAL A 162 27.27 -48.66 -34.53
N ARG A 163 27.21 -49.01 -35.81
CA ARG A 163 27.92 -50.15 -36.41
C ARG A 163 28.62 -49.64 -37.67
N HIS A 164 29.93 -49.47 -37.58
CA HIS A 164 30.92 -50.18 -38.41
C HIS A 164 32.32 -49.93 -37.86
#